data_AF-A0AAN8KNG7-F1
#
_entry.id   AF-A0AAN8KNG7-F1
#
_cell.length_a   1.000
_cell.length_b   1.000
_cell.length_c   1.000
_cell.angle_alpha   90.00
_cell.angle_beta   90.00
_cell.angle_gamma   90.00
#
_symmetry.space_group_name_H-M   'P 1'
#
loop_
_entity.id
_entity.type
_entity.pdbx_description
1 polymer ?
#
loop_
_entity_poly.entity_id
_entity_poly.type
_entity_poly.pdbx_seq_one_letter_code
_entity_poly.pdbx_strand_id
1 'polypeptide(L)'
;MLNCQITHLLLGFIVLLGVLVTPDYARKLSCDGNVFHCERHGQCVPMGWKCDGDEDCRNGADESNCPVSTCSSHKFTCQSGDHLICIPQSWRCDGEGDCPDNSDEINCDST
;
A
#
# COMPACT_ATOMS: atom_id res chain seq x y z
N MET A 1 -18.96 -21.76 -6.14
CA MET A 1 -19.86 -22.83 -6.59
C MET A 1 -20.43 -22.44 -7.95
N LEU A 2 -20.20 -23.32 -8.92
CA LEU A 2 -20.91 -23.56 -10.19
C LEU A 2 -21.56 -22.40 -10.98
N ASN A 3 -21.17 -22.39 -12.26
CA ASN A 3 -21.96 -22.12 -13.47
C ASN A 3 -22.33 -20.66 -13.79
N CYS A 4 -21.89 -20.08 -14.91
CA CYS A 4 -22.07 -20.49 -16.32
C CYS A 4 -23.55 -20.37 -16.74
N GLN A 5 -23.76 -19.59 -17.82
CA GLN A 5 -24.93 -19.53 -18.71
C GLN A 5 -26.10 -18.57 -18.35
N ILE A 6 -26.44 -17.75 -19.38
CA ILE A 6 -27.73 -17.10 -19.67
C ILE A 6 -27.96 -15.66 -19.14
N THR A 7 -27.33 -14.68 -19.77
CA THR A 7 -28.00 -13.39 -20.09
C THR A 7 -27.72 -12.95 -21.53
N HIS A 8 -27.48 -13.94 -22.40
CA HIS A 8 -27.16 -13.76 -23.82
C HIS A 8 -28.39 -13.85 -24.73
N LEU A 9 -29.59 -13.51 -24.25
CA LEU A 9 -30.82 -13.78 -25.00
C LEU A 9 -31.54 -12.59 -25.64
N LEU A 10 -30.96 -11.39 -25.68
CA LEU A 10 -31.49 -10.30 -26.51
C LEU A 10 -30.35 -9.48 -27.15
N LEU A 11 -29.48 -10.19 -27.87
CA LEU A 11 -28.73 -9.66 -29.01
C LEU A 11 -29.72 -9.21 -30.10
N GLY A 12 -30.41 -8.11 -29.83
CA GLY A 12 -31.35 -7.47 -30.73
C GLY A 12 -30.62 -6.58 -31.72
N PHE A 13 -30.07 -7.20 -32.76
CA PHE A 13 -29.88 -6.63 -34.08
C PHE A 13 -29.06 -5.32 -34.21
N ILE A 14 -27.79 -5.52 -34.58
CA ILE A 14 -27.09 -4.72 -35.60
C ILE A 14 -26.58 -3.34 -35.12
N VAL A 15 -25.51 -3.29 -34.32
CA VAL A 15 -24.09 -3.20 -34.72
C VAL A 15 -23.69 -3.97 -36.01
N LEU A 16 -23.40 -3.30 -37.15
CA LEU A 16 -22.92 -3.96 -38.40
C LEU A 16 -21.64 -3.30 -38.95
N LEU A 17 -20.44 -3.70 -38.52
CA LEU A 17 -19.15 -3.31 -39.16
C LEU A 17 -18.80 -1.81 -39.15
N GLY A 18 -19.12 -1.09 -38.08
CA GLY A 18 -18.89 0.36 -38.02
C GLY A 18 -18.69 0.86 -36.60
N VAL A 19 -17.86 0.15 -35.86
CA VAL A 19 -17.45 0.48 -34.50
C VAL A 19 -16.61 1.76 -34.54
N LEU A 20 -17.26 2.91 -34.48
CA LEU A 20 -16.68 4.04 -33.78
C LEU A 20 -17.21 3.97 -32.34
N VAL A 21 -16.67 3.01 -31.57
CA VAL A 21 -16.36 3.40 -30.19
C VAL A 21 -15.42 4.58 -30.37
N THR A 22 -15.84 5.74 -29.88
CA THR A 22 -15.01 6.94 -29.85
C THR A 22 -13.57 6.57 -29.48
N PRO A 23 -12.54 7.15 -30.13
CA PRO A 23 -11.15 6.88 -29.79
C PRO A 23 -10.75 7.36 -28.38
N ASP A 24 -11.68 7.83 -27.56
CA ASP A 24 -11.48 8.17 -26.15
C ASP A 24 -11.40 6.97 -25.19
N TYR A 25 -11.62 5.73 -25.66
CA TYR A 25 -11.36 4.52 -24.83
C TYR A 25 -10.09 3.76 -25.22
N ALA A 26 -9.15 4.41 -25.90
CA ALA A 26 -7.77 4.23 -25.44
C ALA A 26 -7.67 5.06 -24.15
N ARG A 27 -8.26 4.57 -23.05
CA ARG A 27 -8.00 5.16 -21.73
C ARG A 27 -6.52 4.90 -21.51
N LYS A 28 -5.72 5.89 -21.89
CA LYS A 28 -4.37 6.09 -21.44
C LYS A 28 -4.44 5.70 -19.96
N LEU A 29 -3.76 4.62 -19.58
CA LEU A 29 -3.55 4.27 -18.19
C LEU A 29 -2.55 5.30 -17.64
N SER A 30 -2.89 6.57 -17.82
CA SER A 30 -2.28 7.72 -17.21
C SER A 30 -2.73 7.58 -15.78
N CYS A 31 -1.76 7.36 -14.92
CA CYS A 31 -1.96 7.42 -13.49
C CYS A 31 -2.33 8.87 -13.18
N ASP A 32 -3.62 9.14 -13.24
CA ASP A 32 -4.20 10.47 -13.12
C ASP A 32 -4.98 10.48 -11.81
N GLY A 33 -4.55 11.30 -10.85
CA GLY A 33 -5.13 11.37 -9.50
C GLY A 33 -4.10 11.17 -8.38
N ASN A 34 -4.60 10.77 -7.20
CA ASN A 34 -3.82 10.57 -5.98
C ASN A 34 -3.27 9.12 -5.92
N VAL A 35 -2.28 8.83 -6.77
CA VAL A 35 -1.74 7.48 -7.00
C VAL A 35 -0.21 7.47 -6.89
N PHE A 36 0.35 6.40 -6.33
CA PHE A 36 1.79 6.15 -6.29
C PHE A 36 2.24 5.43 -7.56
N HIS A 37 3.37 5.87 -8.13
CA HIS A 37 3.97 5.27 -9.31
C HIS A 37 5.02 4.23 -8.91
N CYS A 38 4.78 2.96 -9.25
CA CYS A 38 5.79 1.92 -9.08
C CYS A 38 6.99 2.18 -10.02
N GLU A 39 8.20 1.98 -9.51
CA GLU A 39 9.45 2.42 -10.15
C GLU A 39 9.67 1.88 -11.58
N ARG A 40 9.10 0.72 -11.93
CA ARG A 40 9.18 0.16 -13.29
C ARG A 40 7.85 -0.39 -13.76
N HIS A 41 7.57 -0.16 -15.06
CA HIS A 41 6.42 -0.65 -15.85
C HIS A 41 5.14 0.19 -15.86
N GLY A 42 5.13 1.39 -15.29
CA GLY A 42 3.93 2.25 -15.35
C GLY A 42 2.74 1.66 -14.60
N GLN A 43 3.01 0.77 -13.63
CA GLN A 43 2.04 0.32 -12.66
C GLN A 43 1.83 1.42 -11.64
N CYS A 44 0.57 1.68 -11.29
CA CYS A 44 0.21 2.68 -10.32
C CYS A 44 -0.79 2.11 -9.35
N VAL A 45 -0.54 2.37 -8.07
CA VAL A 45 -1.38 1.96 -6.95
C VAL A 45 -2.00 3.22 -6.33
N PRO A 46 -3.17 3.13 -5.69
CA PRO A 46 -3.70 4.21 -4.87
C PRO A 46 -2.64 4.73 -3.89
N MET A 47 -2.58 6.04 -3.63
CA MET A 47 -1.62 6.57 -2.65
C MET A 47 -1.88 6.04 -1.22
N GLY A 48 -3.09 5.54 -0.94
CA GLY A 48 -3.41 4.85 0.31
C GLY A 48 -2.82 3.44 0.42
N TRP A 49 -2.30 2.89 -0.67
CA TRP A 49 -1.57 1.61 -0.72
C TRP A 49 -0.06 1.81 -0.73
N LYS A 50 0.38 3.05 -0.51
CA LYS A 50 1.79 3.33 -0.27
C LYS A 50 2.01 3.14 1.23
N CYS A 51 2.82 2.15 1.61
CA CYS A 51 3.17 1.89 3.01
C CYS A 51 1.98 1.42 3.86
N ASP A 52 1.13 0.57 3.28
CA ASP A 52 0.00 -0.02 4.00
C ASP A 52 0.28 -1.45 4.50
N GLY A 53 1.47 -1.97 4.22
CA GLY A 53 1.95 -3.28 4.66
C GLY A 53 1.72 -4.41 3.66
N ASP A 54 1.12 -4.13 2.50
CA ASP A 54 0.88 -5.10 1.43
C ASP A 54 1.73 -4.76 0.19
N GLU A 55 2.33 -5.77 -0.45
CA GLU A 55 3.07 -5.57 -1.70
C GLU A 55 2.11 -5.45 -2.89
N ASP A 56 1.63 -4.24 -3.21
CA ASP A 56 0.79 -4.01 -4.39
C ASP A 56 1.62 -3.73 -5.64
N CYS A 57 2.81 -3.11 -5.53
CA CYS A 57 3.76 -3.03 -6.63
C CYS A 57 4.36 -4.41 -6.92
N ARG A 58 4.51 -4.77 -8.20
CA ARG A 58 5.13 -6.06 -8.62
C ARG A 58 6.55 -6.29 -8.07
N ASN A 59 7.21 -5.23 -7.60
CA ASN A 59 8.52 -5.27 -6.95
C ASN A 59 8.51 -4.78 -5.49
N GLY A 60 7.34 -4.60 -4.86
CA GLY A 60 7.20 -4.08 -3.50
C GLY A 60 7.70 -2.63 -3.32
N ALA A 61 7.78 -1.85 -4.41
CA ALA A 61 8.29 -0.48 -4.35
C ALA A 61 7.39 0.48 -3.57
N ASP A 62 6.10 0.18 -3.47
CA ASP A 62 5.14 0.81 -2.59
C ASP A 62 5.42 0.55 -1.11
N GLU A 63 6.02 -0.58 -0.77
CA GLU A 63 6.44 -0.84 0.61
C GLU A 63 7.89 -0.41 0.89
N SER A 64 8.57 0.12 -0.14
CA SER A 64 9.95 0.59 -0.03
C SER A 64 10.05 2.09 0.28
N ASN A 65 11.02 2.49 1.11
CA ASN A 65 11.28 3.90 1.47
C ASN A 65 10.04 4.61 2.05
N CYS A 66 9.29 3.89 2.87
CA CYS A 66 8.19 4.44 3.62
C CYS A 66 8.72 5.46 4.63
N PRO A 67 8.08 6.65 4.76
CA PRO A 67 8.40 7.52 5.87
C PRO A 67 8.18 6.71 7.13
N VAL A 68 9.24 6.55 7.94
CA VAL A 68 9.10 6.05 9.31
C VAL A 68 8.11 6.99 9.95
N SER A 69 6.87 6.53 10.05
CA SER A 69 5.79 7.35 10.56
C SER A 69 6.08 7.50 12.03
N THR A 70 6.84 8.51 12.44
CA THR A 70 7.27 8.60 13.84
C THR A 70 6.03 8.71 14.71
N CYS A 71 6.02 7.95 15.81
CA CYS A 71 4.98 8.09 16.81
C CYS A 71 4.87 9.55 17.29
N SER A 72 3.75 9.90 17.91
CA SER A 72 3.60 11.19 18.58
C SER A 72 4.82 11.49 19.47
N SER A 73 5.21 12.75 19.62
CA SER A 73 6.41 13.20 20.34
C SER A 73 6.55 12.69 21.79
N HIS A 74 5.49 12.13 22.37
CA HIS A 74 5.47 11.54 23.72
C HIS A 74 5.53 10.00 23.74
N LYS A 75 5.78 9.38 22.60
CA LYS A 75 5.86 7.93 22.44
C LYS A 75 7.19 7.55 21.80
N PHE A 76 7.72 6.40 22.21
CA PHE A 76 8.87 5.81 21.56
C PHE A 76 8.40 5.01 20.34
N THR A 77 9.15 5.13 19.24
CA THR A 77 8.91 4.38 18.00
C THR A 77 9.85 3.19 17.99
N CYS A 78 9.30 1.98 18.00
CA CYS A 78 10.11 0.77 17.86
C CYS A 78 10.84 0.77 16.51
N GLN A 79 12.01 0.14 16.47
CA GLN A 79 12.81 0.04 15.25
C GLN A 79 12.30 -1.04 14.28
N SER A 80 11.30 -1.82 14.70
CA SER A 80 10.52 -2.74 13.88
C SER A 80 10.06 -2.04 12.59
N GLY A 81 10.64 -2.44 11.45
CA GLY A 81 10.59 -1.74 10.15
C GLY A 81 9.20 -1.34 9.65
N ASP A 82 8.60 -2.17 8.79
CA ASP A 82 7.44 -1.80 7.95
C ASP A 82 6.13 -1.58 8.76
N HIS A 83 6.14 -1.87 10.06
CA HIS A 83 4.99 -1.68 10.94
C HIS A 83 5.31 -0.70 12.06
N LEU A 84 4.64 0.45 12.05
CA LEU A 84 4.77 1.44 13.09
C LEU A 84 4.23 0.93 14.43
N ILE A 85 5.12 0.67 15.38
CA ILE A 85 4.76 0.31 16.75
C ILE A 85 5.18 1.44 17.70
N CYS A 86 4.21 1.88 18.51
CA CYS A 86 4.35 3.03 19.39
C CYS A 86 4.09 2.65 20.85
N ILE A 87 5.13 2.67 21.66
CA ILE A 87 5.03 2.45 23.10
C ILE A 87 5.11 3.79 23.85
N PRO A 88 4.60 3.87 25.09
CA PRO A 88 4.86 5.00 25.99
C PRO A 88 6.36 5.29 26.12
N GLN A 89 6.75 6.56 26.16
CA GLN A 89 8.17 6.92 26.38
C GLN A 89 8.72 6.37 27.71
N SER A 90 7.86 6.12 28.70
CA SER A 90 8.22 5.52 29.98
C SER A 90 8.65 4.06 29.90
N TRP A 91 8.34 3.37 28.80
CA TRP A 91 8.70 1.97 28.55
C TRP A 91 10.03 1.84 27.80
N ARG A 92 10.65 2.96 27.42
CA ARG A 92 12.01 2.92 26.86
C ARG A 92 13.01 2.75 28.00
N CYS A 93 13.84 1.71 27.95
CA CYS A 93 14.87 1.43 28.93
C CYS A 93 14.30 1.18 30.34
N ASP A 94 13.16 0.51 30.43
CA ASP A 94 12.51 0.21 31.71
C ASP A 94 12.85 -1.20 32.25
N GLY A 95 13.61 -1.98 31.47
CA GLY A 95 14.08 -3.31 31.81
C GLY A 95 13.21 -4.44 31.24
N GLU A 96 12.10 -4.13 30.57
CA GLU A 96 11.22 -5.09 29.91
C GLU A 96 11.18 -4.83 28.39
N GLY A 97 11.08 -5.89 27.60
CA GLY A 97 11.01 -5.77 26.14
C GLY A 97 9.57 -5.56 25.67
N ASP A 98 9.17 -4.30 25.44
CA ASP A 98 7.84 -3.93 24.96
C ASP A 98 7.78 -3.80 23.43
N CYS A 99 8.90 -3.51 22.77
CA CYS A 99 8.98 -3.61 21.32
C CYS A 99 9.13 -5.08 20.86
N PRO A 100 8.53 -5.49 19.72
CA PRO A 100 8.71 -6.86 19.21
C PRO A 100 10.16 -7.22 18.88
N ASP A 101 10.97 -6.21 18.55
CA ASP A 101 12.39 -6.32 18.29
C ASP A 101 13.26 -5.96 19.51
N ASN A 102 12.66 -5.70 20.68
CA ASN A 102 13.32 -5.22 21.90
C ASN A 102 14.17 -3.96 21.68
N SER A 103 13.81 -3.14 20.69
CA SER A 103 14.55 -1.92 20.33
C SER A 103 14.39 -0.77 21.32
N ASP A 104 13.47 -0.90 22.25
CA ASP A 104 13.26 -0.05 23.41
C ASP A 104 14.33 -0.25 24.50
N GLU A 105 14.92 -1.45 24.58
CA GLU A 105 15.92 -1.84 25.59
C GLU A 105 17.37 -1.79 25.07
N ILE A 106 17.60 -1.28 23.85
CA ILE A 106 18.94 -1.09 23.29
C ILE A 106 19.44 0.35 23.45
N ASN A 107 20.76 0.50 23.60
CA ASN A 107 21.42 1.80 23.75
C ASN A 107 20.82 2.64 24.88
N CYS A 108 20.57 1.98 26.01
CA CYS A 108 20.24 2.59 27.28
C CYS A 108 21.56 2.95 27.97
N ASP A 109 21.97 4.22 27.90
CA ASP A 109 23.13 4.71 28.63
C ASP A 109 22.82 4.63 30.13
N SER A 110 23.21 3.51 30.75
CA SER A 110 23.19 3.32 32.19
C SER A 110 24.35 4.11 32.82
N THR A 111 24.17 5.42 33.05
CA THR A 111 25.09 6.21 33.90
C THR A 111 24.55 6.31 35.32
#